data_AF-A0A961AWR4-F1
#
_entry.id   AF-A0A961AWR4-F1
#
_cell.length_a   1.000
_cell.length_b   1.000
_cell.length_c   1.000
_cell.angle_alpha   90.00
_cell.angle_beta   90.00
_cell.angle_gamma   90.00
#
_symmetry.space_group_name_H-M   'P 1'
#
loop_
_entity.id
_entity.type
_entity.pdbx_description
1 polymer ?
#
loop_
_entity_poly.entity_id
_entity_poly.type
_entity_poly.pdbx_seq_one_letter_code
_entity_poly.pdbx_strand_id
1 'polypeptide(L)' 'MTAAPQPIELVTFDLYDTLIEIVPSRWDRLGFALEKLGEPVHLHALRDADVVAEDFYTERNTIKPIRDLGHDDQEAFR' A
#
# COMPACT_ATOMS: atom_id res chain seq x y z
N MET A 1 -25.31 23.83 13.20
CA MET A 1 -24.18 24.29 14.03
C MET A 1 -23.01 23.35 13.73
N THR A 2 -21.96 23.84 13.08
CA THR A 2 -20.74 23.06 12.86
C THR A 2 -19.98 23.00 14.18
N ALA A 3 -19.75 21.79 14.69
CA ALA A 3 -18.97 21.60 15.91
C ALA A 3 -17.55 22.18 15.72
N ALA A 4 -17.03 22.86 16.73
CA ALA A 4 -15.64 23.32 16.71
C ALA A 4 -14.71 22.10 16.68
N PRO A 5 -13.63 22.13 15.88
CA PRO A 5 -12.68 21.02 15.82
C PRO A 5 -12.07 20.80 17.21
N GLN A 6 -12.11 19.56 17.69
CA GLN A 6 -11.49 19.21 18.97
C GLN A 6 -9.97 19.11 18.83
N PRO A 7 -9.20 19.36 19.92
CA PRO A 7 -7.76 19.20 19.90
C PRO A 7 -7.35 17.76 19.60
N ILE A 8 -6.32 17.58 18.77
CA ILE A 8 -5.68 16.26 18.63
C ILE A 8 -4.80 16.03 19.85
N GLU A 9 -5.08 14.97 20.61
CA GLU A 9 -4.35 14.64 21.84
C GLU A 9 -3.21 13.64 21.62
N LEU A 10 -3.27 12.83 20.56
CA LEU A 10 -2.26 11.82 20.22
C LEU A 10 -2.19 11.61 18.71
N VAL A 11 -0.96 11.46 18.20
CA VAL A 11 -0.68 11.06 16.82
C VAL A 11 0.34 9.94 16.83
N THR A 12 0.06 8.87 16.09
CA THR A 12 1.02 7.82 15.80
C THR A 12 1.40 7.88 14.33
N PHE A 13 2.67 7.64 14.03
CA PHE A 13 3.17 7.59 12.66
C PHE A 13 3.60 6.17 12.36
N ASP A 14 3.33 5.72 11.13
CA ASP A 14 4.05 4.55 10.62
C ASP A 14 5.55 4.86 10.59
N LEU A 15 6.37 3.83 10.78
CA LEU A 15 7.81 4.01 10.83
C LEU A 15 8.39 4.10 9.41
N TYR A 16 8.11 3.08 8.61
CA TYR A 16 8.68 2.92 7.28
C TYR A 16 7.95 3.80 6.26
N ASP A 17 8.70 4.44 5.37
CA ASP A 17 8.21 5.34 4.31
C ASP A 17 7.44 6.59 4.82
N THR A 18 7.23 6.74 6.13
CA THR A 18 6.66 7.92 6.78
C THR A 18 7.72 8.66 7.61
N LEU A 19 8.42 7.97 8.52
CA LEU A 19 9.46 8.59 9.36
C LEU A 19 10.87 8.30 8.87
N ILE A 20 11.09 7.14 8.24
CA ILE A 20 12.38 6.73 7.72
C ILE A 20 12.26 6.17 6.31
N GLU A 21 13.21 6.56 5.46
CA GLU A 21 13.40 5.96 4.14
C GLU A 21 14.45 4.85 4.25
N ILE A 22 14.10 3.63 3.86
CA ILE A 22 15.06 2.52 3.80
C ILE A 22 15.82 2.57 2.48
N VAL A 23 17.15 2.44 2.55
CA VAL A 23 18.04 2.26 1.38
C VAL A 23 18.58 0.83 1.36
N PRO A 24 18.44 0.08 0.26
CA PRO A 24 17.76 0.46 -0.99
C PRO A 24 16.23 0.53 -0.83
N SER A 25 15.57 1.29 -1.72
CA SER A 25 14.12 1.57 -1.63
C SER A 25 13.28 0.29 -1.63
N ARG A 26 12.01 0.38 -1.22
CA ARG A 26 11.10 -0.79 -1.23
C ARG A 26 11.01 -1.44 -2.61
N TRP A 27 10.94 -0.63 -3.68
CA TRP A 27 10.84 -1.12 -5.05
C TRP A 27 12.14 -1.76 -5.54
N ASP A 28 13.29 -1.22 -5.15
CA ASP A 28 14.59 -1.81 -5.52
C ASP A 28 14.78 -3.17 -4.86
N ARG A 29 14.36 -3.31 -3.59
CA ARG A 29 14.36 -4.59 -2.87
C ARG A 29 13.42 -5.60 -3.52
N LEU A 30 12.23 -5.18 -3.92
CA LEU A 30 11.27 -6.02 -4.66
C LEU A 30 11.84 -6.44 -6.02
N GLY A 31 12.43 -5.49 -6.76
CA GLY A 31 13.10 -5.74 -8.03
C GLY A 31 14.20 -6.80 -7.89
N PHE A 32 15.08 -6.65 -6.90
CA PHE A 32 16.12 -7.65 -6.62
C PHE A 32 15.53 -9.05 -6.34
N ALA A 33 14.44 -9.13 -5.58
CA ALA A 33 13.78 -10.41 -5.30
C ALA A 33 13.19 -11.06 -6.57
N LEU A 34 12.53 -10.26 -7.42
CA LEU A 34 11.97 -10.72 -8.69
C LEU A 34 13.05 -11.18 -9.68
N GLU A 35 14.17 -10.46 -9.76
CA GLU A 35 15.32 -10.88 -10.56
C GLU A 35 15.85 -12.25 -10.12
N LYS A 36 15.90 -12.51 -8.81
CA LYS A 36 16.31 -13.83 -8.27
C LYS A 36 15.35 -14.95 -8.64
N LEU A 37 14.09 -14.63 -8.89
CA LEU A 37 13.07 -15.58 -9.34
C LEU A 37 13.05 -15.74 -10.87
N GLY A 38 13.84 -14.95 -11.60
CA GLY A 38 13.84 -14.95 -13.07
C GLY A 38 12.66 -14.21 -13.68
N GLU A 39 11.95 -13.39 -12.89
CA GLU A 39 10.85 -12.58 -13.37
C GLU A 39 11.36 -11.27 -13.97
N PRO A 40 10.78 -10.79 -15.08
CA PRO A 40 11.16 -9.51 -15.67
C PRO A 40 10.80 -8.36 -14.71
N VAL A 41 11.78 -7.49 -14.46
CA VAL A 41 11.60 -6.34 -13.55
C VAL A 41 11.56 -5.05 -14.33
N HIS A 42 10.44 -4.34 -14.19
CA HIS A 42 10.25 -2.99 -14.70
C HIS A 42 9.95 -2.07 -13.52
N LEU A 43 10.99 -1.45 -12.94
CA LEU A 43 10.86 -0.63 -11.72
C LEU A 43 9.82 0.51 -11.86
N HIS A 44 9.69 1.10 -13.04
CA HIS A 44 8.66 2.11 -13.28
C HIS A 44 7.24 1.52 -13.17
N ALA A 45 7.00 0.35 -13.78
CA ALA A 45 5.71 -0.32 -13.70
C ALA A 45 5.40 -0.79 -12.27
N LEU A 46 6.40 -1.21 -11.50
CA LEU A 46 6.23 -1.56 -10.08
C LEU A 46 5.81 -0.34 -9.25
N ARG A 47 6.41 0.83 -9.51
CA ARG A 47 6.04 2.07 -8.82
C ARG A 47 4.62 2.51 -9.17
N ASP A 48 4.27 2.49 -10.46
CA ASP A 48 2.93 2.88 -10.91
C ASP A 48 1.85 1.96 -10.33
N ALA A 49 2.08 0.65 -10.32
CA ALA A 49 1.16 -0.33 -9.76
C ALA A 49 0.98 -0.16 -8.24
N ASP A 50 2.04 0.24 -7.54
CA ASP A 50 2.03 0.45 -6.10
C ASP A 50 1.25 1.72 -5.70
N VAL A 51 1.38 2.81 -6.46
CA VAL A 51 0.54 4.01 -6.30
C VAL A 51 -0.94 3.68 -6.49
N VAL A 52 -1.27 2.88 -7.51
CA VAL A 52 -2.64 2.41 -7.73
C VAL A 52 -3.10 1.53 -6.56
N ALA A 53 -2.23 0.68 -6.02
CA ALA A 53 -2.55 -0.17 -4.87
C ALA A 53 -2.81 0.62 -3.58
N GLU A 54 -2.12 1.76 -3.37
CA GLU A 54 -2.37 2.67 -2.25
C GLU A 54 -3.80 3.23 -2.27
N ASP A 55 -4.34 3.54 -3.45
CA ASP A 55 -5.74 4.00 -3.62
C ASP A 55 -6.77 2.89 -3.29
N PHE A 56 -6.37 1.62 -3.36
CA PHE A 56 -7.19 0.47 -2.99
C PHE A 56 -6.96 -0.02 -1.56
N TYR A 57 -6.10 0.65 -0.77
CA TYR A 57 -5.97 0.35 0.65
C TYR A 57 -7.25 0.77 1.38
N THR A 58 -7.93 -0.21 1.97
CA THR A 58 -9.05 0.04 2.89
C THR A 58 -8.76 -0.68 4.22
N GLU A 59 -9.18 -0.11 5.35
CA GLU A 59 -9.11 -0.79 6.65
C GLU A 59 -9.81 -2.17 6.63
N ARG A 60 -10.74 -2.40 5.70
CA ARG A 60 -11.35 -3.72 5.48
C ARG A 60 -10.38 -4.76 4.93
N ASN A 61 -9.41 -4.36 4.11
CA ASN A 61 -8.42 -5.27 3.50
C ASN A 61 -7.43 -5.82 4.54
N THR A 62 -7.28 -5.17 5.70
CA THR A 62 -6.49 -5.70 6.82
C THR A 62 -7.27 -6.74 7.64
N ILE A 63 -8.61 -6.74 7.55
CA ILE A 63 -9.50 -7.70 8.21
C ILE A 63 -9.71 -8.94 7.35
N LYS A 64 -9.88 -8.75 6.02
CA LYS A 64 -10.05 -9.84 5.06
C LYS A 64 -9.41 -9.49 3.72
N PRO A 65 -8.43 -10.26 3.22
CA PRO A 65 -7.79 -9.99 1.93
C PRO A 65 -8.80 -9.93 0.77
N ILE A 66 -8.60 -9.06 -0.23
CA ILE A 66 -9.49 -8.94 -1.41
C ILE A 66 -9.74 -10.29 -2.08
N ARG A 67 -8.70 -11.13 -2.21
CA ARG A 67 -8.80 -12.49 -2.77
C ARG A 67 -9.78 -13.42 -2.03
N ASP A 68 -10.11 -13.09 -0.78
CA ASP A 68 -11.01 -13.86 0.08
C ASP A 68 -12.42 -13.19 0.17
N LEU A 69 -12.67 -12.10 -0.57
CA LEU A 69 -13.99 -11.48 -0.72
C LEU A 69 -14.88 -12.24 -1.72
N GLY A 70 -16.17 -11.94 -1.73
CA GLY A 70 -17.10 -12.49 -2.74
C GLY A 70 -16.80 -11.93 -4.14
N HIS A 71 -17.22 -12.64 -5.19
CA HIS A 71 -16.92 -12.28 -6.58
C HIS A 71 -17.36 -10.84 -6.93
N ASP A 72 -18.56 -10.45 -6.53
CA ASP A 72 -19.11 -9.12 -6.83
C ASP A 72 -18.33 -8.01 -6.10
N ASP A 73 -17.87 -8.29 -4.88
CA ASP A 73 -17.02 -7.37 -4.12
C ASP A 73 -15.62 -7.26 -4.74
N GLN A 74 -15.08 -8.34 -5.32
CA GLN A 74 -13.80 -8.32 -6.02
C GLN A 74 -13.85 -7.51 -7.32
N GLU A 75 -14.95 -7.59 -8.08
CA GLU A 75 -15.10 -6.80 -9.32
C GLU A 75 -15.17 -5.29 -9.08
N ALA A 76 -15.62 -4.85 -7.92
CA ALA A 76 -15.65 -3.43 -7.58
C ALA A 76 -14.25 -2.78 -7.46
N PHE A 77 -13.17 -3.59 -7.38
CA PHE A 77 -11.77 -3.15 -7.30
C PHE A 77 -11.00 -3.33 -8.62
N ARG A 78 -11.66 -3.74 -9.71
CA ARG A 78 -11.07 -3.90 -11.06
C ARG A 78 -11.30 -2.66 -11.93
#